data_AF-A0A0S8G4L3-F1
#
_entry.id   AF-A0A0S8G4L3-F1
#
_cell.length_a   1.000
_cell.length_b   1.000
_cell.length_c   1.000
_cell.angle_alpha   90.00
_cell.angle_beta   90.00
_cell.angle_gamma   90.00
#
_symmetry.space_group_name_H-M   'P 1'
#
loop_
_entity.id
_entity.type
_entity.pdbx_description
1 polymer ?
#
loop_
_entity_poly.entity_id
_entity_poly.type
_entity_poly.pdbx_seq_one_letter_code
_entity_poly.pdbx_strand_id
1 'polypeptide(L)'
;MTLASLVYLCLVVTVSLPGVSGRACAAESAASALGTASDDSTIPVPSPVGEEALVEALRGLKMTPDDVHFRLDYADPEPFRLALIDELLDTPLDAGELSYEIARGLSWSEEASIESFVVNAAGLLDVELSPVADGPAMAQARVKLPRGLPAPLRSPVARLIAAMETASAEVGDAFREFTPSELEFLIAQAPRILEEEAAIEEEKTPEEEYEEWEREEALAKELLRLADLVDRGSLYRGAARVAKALDELRAAVEEGGAADMAVPGRRRPAHRADDGVQGDVLGVWESSIGRIVIGGPGRTVYTGDCALIVDLGGDDRYENAAAGARYPDLPVAAVVDLGGNDTYLSDAPGAQGGAYLGVGMLIDMAGDDSYRSGNYSQGAGLFGTGVLLDLSGHDT
;
A
#
# COMPACT_ATOMS: atom_id res chain seq x y z
N MET A 1 17.82 21.26 4.39
CA MET A 1 17.30 19.93 3.98
C MET A 1 16.60 20.12 2.65
N THR A 2 17.02 19.41 1.60
CA THR A 2 16.36 19.47 0.28
C THR A 2 15.15 18.52 0.26
N LEU A 3 14.14 18.82 -0.57
CA LEU A 3 12.96 17.98 -0.86
C LEU A 3 13.29 16.49 -1.15
N ALA A 4 14.53 16.19 -1.56
CA ALA A 4 15.05 14.82 -1.69
C ALA A 4 14.96 13.99 -0.39
N SER A 5 14.88 14.62 0.79
CA SER A 5 14.75 13.94 2.08
C SER A 5 13.32 13.44 2.35
N LEU A 6 12.31 14.01 1.66
CA LEU A 6 10.90 13.61 1.79
C LEU A 6 10.54 12.38 0.95
N VAL A 7 11.36 12.02 -0.04
CA VAL A 7 11.15 10.81 -0.87
C VAL A 7 11.28 9.52 -0.03
N TYR A 8 11.98 9.57 1.10
CA TYR A 8 12.16 8.44 2.03
C TYR A 8 10.92 8.07 2.85
N LEU A 9 9.85 8.89 2.83
CA LEU A 9 8.66 8.69 3.67
C LEU A 9 7.64 7.68 3.12
N CYS A 10 7.73 7.36 1.83
CA CYS A 10 6.75 6.49 1.17
C CYS A 10 7.41 5.15 0.82
N LEU A 11 7.30 4.17 1.71
CA LEU A 11 7.49 2.78 1.27
C LEU A 11 6.22 2.39 0.50
N VAL A 12 6.29 2.49 -0.83
CA VAL A 12 5.34 1.85 -1.73
C VAL A 12 5.76 0.38 -1.81
N VAL A 13 5.05 -0.53 -1.16
CA VAL A 13 5.27 -1.97 -1.38
C VAL A 13 4.21 -2.46 -2.36
N THR A 14 4.56 -2.42 -3.65
CA THR A 14 3.81 -3.07 -4.72
C THR A 14 4.44 -4.43 -4.97
N VAL A 15 3.69 -5.51 -4.80
CA VAL A 15 4.13 -6.86 -5.20
C VAL A 15 3.26 -7.29 -6.38
N SER A 16 3.89 -7.53 -7.53
CA SER A 16 3.28 -8.17 -8.70
C SER A 16 4.10 -9.42 -9.01
N LEU A 17 3.42 -10.57 -9.16
CA LEU A 17 4.06 -11.87 -9.36
C LEU A 17 4.13 -12.21 -10.86
N PRO A 18 5.32 -12.44 -11.45
CA PRO A 18 5.40 -12.84 -12.85
C PRO A 18 4.94 -14.31 -13.06
N GLY A 19 3.94 -14.50 -13.92
CA GLY A 19 3.45 -15.80 -14.39
C GLY A 19 4.43 -16.56 -15.30
N VAL A 20 4.39 -17.89 -15.21
CA VAL A 20 5.29 -18.84 -15.87
C VAL A 20 4.99 -18.98 -17.38
N SER A 21 6.03 -18.74 -18.18
CA SER A 21 6.26 -19.15 -19.59
C SER A 21 5.53 -18.42 -20.73
N GLY A 22 6.32 -17.78 -21.61
CA GLY A 22 5.92 -17.59 -23.02
C GLY A 22 6.33 -16.29 -23.74
N ARG A 23 7.62 -16.16 -24.08
CA ARG A 23 8.18 -15.31 -25.16
C ARG A 23 7.79 -13.81 -25.21
N ALA A 24 8.68 -13.00 -24.65
CA ALA A 24 8.75 -11.54 -24.85
C ALA A 24 8.98 -11.15 -26.33
N CYS A 25 8.25 -10.10 -26.77
CA CYS A 25 8.59 -9.33 -27.96
C CYS A 25 9.38 -8.07 -27.53
N ALA A 26 10.43 -7.79 -28.30
CA ALA A 26 11.58 -6.98 -27.90
C ALA A 26 11.34 -5.46 -27.89
N ALA A 27 11.97 -4.80 -26.92
CA ALA A 27 12.58 -3.48 -27.09
C ALA A 27 14.00 -3.54 -26.51
N GLU A 28 14.99 -3.72 -27.38
CA GLU A 28 16.41 -3.66 -27.05
C GLU A 28 16.84 -2.21 -26.79
N SER A 29 17.52 -1.94 -25.68
CA SER A 29 18.89 -1.40 -25.73
C SER A 29 19.61 -1.55 -24.38
N ALA A 30 20.90 -1.91 -24.45
CA ALA A 30 21.90 -1.90 -23.38
C ALA A 30 21.88 -3.04 -22.33
N ALA A 31 21.82 -4.29 -22.76
CA ALA A 31 22.30 -5.43 -21.97
C ALA A 31 23.03 -6.45 -22.85
N SER A 32 24.34 -6.30 -23.02
CA SER A 32 25.16 -7.33 -23.68
C SER A 32 26.43 -7.69 -22.90
N ALA A 33 26.33 -7.80 -21.57
CA ALA A 33 27.46 -8.25 -20.75
C ALA A 33 27.11 -9.14 -19.55
N LEU A 34 25.86 -9.55 -19.35
CA LEU A 34 25.51 -10.49 -18.28
C LEU A 34 24.81 -11.71 -18.88
N GLY A 35 25.33 -12.89 -18.49
CA GLY A 35 24.97 -14.17 -19.05
C GLY A 35 23.48 -14.49 -18.94
N THR A 36 23.04 -15.36 -19.84
CA THR A 36 21.68 -15.88 -19.94
C THR A 36 21.14 -16.36 -18.60
N ALA A 37 20.14 -15.65 -18.06
CA ALA A 37 19.39 -16.06 -16.88
C ALA A 37 18.59 -17.33 -17.19
N SER A 38 18.80 -18.37 -16.40
CA SER A 38 17.99 -19.58 -16.37
C SER A 38 16.74 -19.36 -15.50
N ASP A 39 15.69 -20.06 -15.89
CA ASP A 39 14.29 -20.08 -15.44
C ASP A 39 14.08 -20.56 -13.98
N ASP A 40 14.84 -20.06 -13.01
CA ASP A 40 14.70 -20.45 -11.59
C ASP A 40 14.37 -19.24 -10.72
N SER A 41 13.16 -19.24 -10.16
CA SER A 41 12.56 -18.20 -9.32
C SER A 41 13.16 -18.16 -7.91
N THR A 42 14.48 -18.21 -7.82
CA THR A 42 15.22 -18.09 -6.56
C THR A 42 15.93 -16.75 -6.52
N ILE A 43 15.64 -15.93 -5.51
CA ILE A 43 16.41 -14.71 -5.23
C ILE A 43 17.89 -15.13 -5.14
N PRO A 44 18.79 -14.58 -5.98
CA PRO A 44 20.17 -15.03 -6.03
C PRO A 44 20.86 -14.75 -4.69
N VAL A 45 21.42 -15.80 -4.09
CA VAL A 45 22.24 -15.68 -2.88
C VAL A 45 23.56 -14.98 -3.25
N PRO A 46 24.04 -14.01 -2.44
CA PRO A 46 25.33 -13.36 -2.68
C PRO A 46 26.46 -14.39 -2.87
N SER A 47 27.28 -14.24 -3.92
CA SER A 47 28.31 -15.23 -4.24
C SER A 47 29.59 -15.04 -3.41
N PRO A 48 30.23 -16.12 -2.91
CA PRO A 48 31.51 -16.05 -2.19
C PRO A 48 32.66 -15.43 -2.99
N VAL A 49 32.57 -15.46 -4.33
CA VAL A 49 33.60 -14.91 -5.24
C VAL A 49 33.68 -13.38 -5.15
N GLY A 50 32.61 -12.71 -4.72
CA GLY A 50 32.57 -11.26 -4.52
C GLY A 50 33.39 -10.81 -3.31
N GLU A 51 33.38 -11.58 -2.22
CA GLU A 51 34.08 -11.24 -0.98
C GLU A 51 35.60 -11.26 -1.14
N GLU A 52 36.16 -12.30 -1.77
CA GLU A 52 37.61 -12.39 -1.99
C GLU A 52 38.15 -11.25 -2.88
N ALA A 53 37.40 -10.89 -3.94
CA ALA A 53 37.74 -9.79 -4.82
C ALA A 53 37.68 -8.42 -4.11
N LEU A 54 36.68 -8.22 -3.26
CA LEU A 54 36.54 -7.03 -2.43
C LEU A 54 37.71 -6.88 -1.46
N VAL A 55 38.05 -7.95 -0.73
CA VAL A 55 39.18 -7.95 0.23
C VAL A 55 40.51 -7.62 -0.47
N GLU A 56 40.74 -8.17 -1.66
CA GLU A 56 41.94 -7.85 -2.44
C GLU A 56 41.95 -6.40 -2.93
N ALA A 57 40.80 -5.86 -3.36
CA ALA A 57 40.68 -4.46 -3.75
C ALA A 57 40.97 -3.50 -2.57
N LEU A 58 40.39 -3.76 -1.39
CA LEU A 58 40.61 -2.98 -0.17
C LEU A 58 42.07 -3.04 0.28
N ARG A 59 42.73 -4.20 0.15
CA ARG A 59 44.16 -4.34 0.43
C ARG A 59 45.00 -3.41 -0.44
N GLY A 60 44.63 -3.22 -1.71
CA GLY A 60 45.25 -2.24 -2.61
C GLY A 60 45.16 -0.80 -2.12
N LEU A 61 44.10 -0.46 -1.37
CA LEU A 61 43.88 0.83 -0.73
C LEU A 61 44.47 0.92 0.69
N LYS A 62 45.10 -0.16 1.20
CA LYS A 62 45.55 -0.31 2.59
C LYS A 62 44.41 -0.23 3.61
N MET A 63 43.24 -0.72 3.22
CA MET A 63 42.06 -0.81 4.06
C MET A 63 41.72 -2.28 4.34
N THR A 64 40.97 -2.48 5.41
CA THR A 64 40.27 -3.71 5.77
C THR A 64 38.76 -3.49 5.61
N PRO A 65 37.93 -4.56 5.56
CA PRO A 65 36.48 -4.42 5.58
C PRO A 65 35.96 -3.54 6.71
N ASP A 66 36.54 -3.64 7.91
CA ASP A 66 36.18 -2.82 9.09
C ASP A 66 36.43 -1.32 8.89
N ASP A 67 37.31 -0.93 7.97
CA ASP A 67 37.58 0.48 7.63
C ASP A 67 36.49 1.07 6.71
N VAL A 68 35.58 0.26 6.18
CA VAL A 68 34.50 0.67 5.28
C VAL A 68 33.25 0.94 6.09
N HIS A 69 33.15 2.14 6.65
CA HIS A 69 31.95 2.63 7.34
C HIS A 69 31.79 4.13 7.08
N PHE A 70 30.56 4.62 7.20
CA PHE A 70 30.26 6.04 7.19
C PHE A 70 30.33 6.58 8.62
N ARG A 71 31.12 7.63 8.80
CA ARG A 71 31.27 8.26 10.11
C ARG A 71 30.08 9.17 10.38
N LEU A 72 29.27 8.80 11.37
CA LEU A 72 28.11 9.60 11.79
C LEU A 72 28.47 10.70 12.82
N ASP A 73 29.72 10.79 13.26
CA ASP A 73 30.13 11.75 14.29
C ASP A 73 30.12 13.23 13.84
N TYR A 74 29.85 13.48 12.56
CA TYR A 74 29.64 14.80 11.97
C TYR A 74 28.28 14.95 11.28
N ALA A 75 27.40 13.95 11.37
CA ALA A 75 26.07 13.99 10.80
C ALA A 75 25.05 14.29 11.91
N ASP A 76 24.14 15.21 11.66
CA ASP A 76 23.03 15.45 12.58
C ASP A 76 22.05 14.25 12.55
N PRO A 77 21.42 13.90 13.68
CA PRO A 77 20.33 12.92 13.69
C PRO A 77 19.17 13.43 12.84
N GLU A 78 18.72 12.63 11.88
CA GLU A 78 17.56 12.93 11.05
C GLU A 78 16.37 12.09 11.52
N PRO A 79 15.25 12.70 11.94
CA PRO A 79 14.13 11.96 12.56
C PRO A 79 13.45 10.94 11.64
N PHE A 80 13.67 11.04 10.32
CA PHE A 80 13.12 10.13 9.31
C PHE A 80 14.16 9.17 8.71
N ARG A 81 15.40 9.19 9.21
CA ARG A 81 16.39 8.20 8.82
C ARG A 81 16.12 6.91 9.59
N LEU A 82 15.77 5.87 8.84
CA LEU A 82 15.44 4.57 9.41
C LEU A 82 16.66 3.95 10.12
N ALA A 83 16.43 3.18 11.19
CA ALA A 83 17.49 2.47 11.92
C ALA A 83 18.27 1.52 10.99
N LEU A 84 17.58 0.95 10.01
CA LEU A 84 18.17 0.18 8.93
C LEU A 84 19.24 0.94 8.13
N ILE A 85 19.01 2.24 7.89
CA ILE A 85 19.97 3.10 7.20
C ILE A 85 21.15 3.40 8.11
N ASP A 86 20.93 3.60 9.42
CA ASP A 86 22.03 3.75 10.37
C ASP A 86 22.92 2.49 10.40
N GLU A 87 22.32 1.30 10.37
CA GLU A 87 23.05 0.03 10.27
C GLU A 87 23.85 -0.05 8.97
N LEU A 88 23.26 0.27 7.82
CA LEU A 88 23.97 0.27 6.53
C LEU A 88 25.07 1.34 6.43
N LEU A 89 24.92 2.45 7.13
CA LEU A 89 25.97 3.45 7.22
C LEU A 89 27.14 2.94 8.07
N ASP A 90 26.89 2.13 9.11
CA ASP A 90 27.94 1.52 9.93
C ASP A 90 28.59 0.30 9.25
N THR A 91 27.80 -0.58 8.61
CA THR A 91 28.25 -1.80 7.94
C THR A 91 27.77 -1.90 6.49
N PRO A 92 28.22 -1.01 5.58
CA PRO A 92 27.74 -0.94 4.19
C PRO A 92 28.02 -2.20 3.36
N LEU A 93 28.93 -3.07 3.79
CA LEU A 93 29.21 -4.34 3.13
C LEU A 93 28.11 -5.38 3.33
N ASP A 94 27.26 -5.22 4.35
CA ASP A 94 26.14 -6.11 4.66
C ASP A 94 24.90 -5.80 3.80
N ALA A 95 24.94 -4.74 2.98
CA ALA A 95 23.83 -4.33 2.12
C ALA A 95 23.30 -5.46 1.22
N GLY A 96 24.17 -6.35 0.77
CA GLY A 96 23.79 -7.52 -0.01
C GLY A 96 22.95 -8.53 0.78
N GLU A 97 23.36 -8.85 2.00
CA GLU A 97 22.61 -9.77 2.88
C GLU A 97 21.29 -9.13 3.32
N LEU A 98 21.34 -7.87 3.75
CA LEU A 98 20.15 -7.15 4.17
C LEU A 98 19.12 -7.03 3.04
N SER A 99 19.54 -6.66 1.82
CA SER A 99 18.63 -6.59 0.67
C SER A 99 18.00 -7.95 0.36
N TYR A 100 18.74 -9.04 0.52
CA TYR A 100 18.22 -10.40 0.39
C TYR A 100 17.18 -10.71 1.48
N GLU A 101 17.43 -10.34 2.73
CA GLU A 101 16.49 -10.55 3.83
C GLU A 101 15.20 -9.75 3.67
N ILE A 102 15.30 -8.49 3.25
CA ILE A 102 14.14 -7.64 2.92
C ILE A 102 13.34 -8.27 1.78
N ALA A 103 14.02 -8.64 0.68
CA ALA A 103 13.36 -9.25 -0.47
C ALA A 103 12.65 -10.56 -0.07
N ARG A 104 13.27 -11.39 0.77
CA ARG A 104 12.66 -12.63 1.30
C ARG A 104 11.50 -12.35 2.26
N GLY A 105 11.59 -11.31 3.09
CA GLY A 105 10.54 -10.93 4.05
C GLY A 105 9.30 -10.33 3.38
N LEU A 106 9.48 -9.70 2.21
CA LEU A 106 8.43 -9.09 1.40
C LEU A 106 7.99 -9.97 0.21
N SER A 107 8.71 -11.05 -0.10
CA SER A 107 8.31 -11.98 -1.15
C SER A 107 7.00 -12.67 -0.79
N TRP A 108 6.04 -12.62 -1.72
CA TRP A 108 4.78 -13.33 -1.57
C TRP A 108 4.96 -14.83 -1.84
N SER A 109 4.24 -15.66 -1.08
CA SER A 109 4.14 -17.11 -1.29
C SER A 109 2.69 -17.56 -1.11
N GLU A 110 2.33 -18.76 -1.58
CA GLU A 110 0.95 -19.27 -1.42
C GLU A 110 0.53 -19.39 0.06
N GLU A 111 1.49 -19.60 0.97
CA GLU A 111 1.25 -19.64 2.41
C GLU A 111 1.36 -18.25 3.08
N ALA A 112 1.65 -17.18 2.31
CA ALA A 112 1.83 -15.84 2.85
C ALA A 112 0.52 -15.24 3.34
N SER A 113 0.62 -14.47 4.42
CA SER A 113 -0.47 -13.73 5.04
C SER A 113 -0.31 -12.23 4.75
N ILE A 114 -1.41 -11.58 4.38
CA ILE A 114 -1.50 -10.12 4.22
C ILE A 114 -1.13 -9.44 5.54
N GLU A 115 -1.60 -9.96 6.70
CA GLU A 115 -1.21 -9.44 8.01
C GLU A 115 0.30 -9.52 8.23
N SER A 116 0.89 -10.68 7.95
CA SER A 116 2.33 -10.88 8.11
C SER A 116 3.14 -9.92 7.23
N PHE A 117 2.66 -9.65 6.02
CA PHE A 117 3.26 -8.66 5.13
C PHE A 117 3.23 -7.24 5.73
N VAL A 118 2.07 -6.81 6.27
CA VAL A 118 1.95 -5.51 6.94
C VAL A 118 2.84 -5.41 8.18
N VAL A 119 2.92 -6.48 8.99
CA VAL A 119 3.77 -6.53 10.18
C VAL A 119 5.26 -6.45 9.81
N ASN A 120 5.69 -7.19 8.78
CA ASN A 120 7.07 -7.14 8.32
C ASN A 120 7.44 -5.76 7.75
N ALA A 121 6.55 -5.17 6.94
CA ALA A 121 6.75 -3.82 6.41
C ALA A 121 6.80 -2.76 7.52
N ALA A 122 6.00 -2.90 8.59
CA ALA A 122 6.06 -2.02 9.75
C ALA A 122 7.44 -2.07 10.43
N GLY A 123 8.00 -3.27 10.59
CA GLY A 123 9.32 -3.46 11.19
C GLY A 123 10.45 -2.82 10.39
N LEU A 124 10.39 -2.89 9.05
CA LEU A 124 11.35 -2.21 8.17
C LEU A 124 11.30 -0.67 8.26
N LEU A 125 10.23 -0.13 8.85
CA LEU A 125 9.99 1.30 8.97
C LEU A 125 10.04 1.77 10.43
N ASP A 126 10.72 1.01 11.28
CA ASP A 126 10.92 1.24 12.72
C ASP A 126 9.61 1.32 13.53
N VAL A 127 8.57 0.64 13.07
CA VAL A 127 7.30 0.53 13.80
C VAL A 127 7.23 -0.86 14.44
N GLU A 128 7.38 -0.91 15.76
CA GLU A 128 7.18 -2.15 16.52
C GLU A 128 5.71 -2.56 16.50
N LEU A 129 5.41 -3.62 15.74
CA LEU A 129 4.07 -4.17 15.61
C LEU A 129 4.06 -5.65 15.95
N SER A 130 3.19 -6.03 16.88
CA SER A 130 2.88 -7.45 17.12
C SER A 130 1.67 -7.87 16.28
N PRO A 131 1.58 -9.14 15.86
CA PRO A 131 0.37 -9.67 15.24
C PRO A 131 -0.87 -9.33 16.05
N VAL A 132 -1.94 -8.94 15.37
CA VAL A 132 -3.18 -8.53 16.00
C VAL A 132 -3.79 -9.77 16.63
N ALA A 133 -3.96 -9.74 17.96
CA ALA A 133 -4.60 -10.83 18.68
C ALA A 133 -5.98 -11.12 18.08
N ASP A 134 -6.41 -12.38 18.14
CA ASP A 134 -7.82 -12.70 17.92
C ASP A 134 -8.64 -11.91 18.93
N GLY A 135 -9.32 -10.86 18.46
CA GLY A 135 -10.31 -10.17 19.26
C GLY A 135 -11.37 -11.16 19.74
N PRO A 136 -12.10 -10.89 20.84
CA PRO A 136 -13.19 -11.76 21.28
C PRO A 136 -14.12 -12.00 20.10
N ALA A 137 -14.10 -13.24 19.58
CA ALA A 137 -14.65 -13.67 18.29
C ALA A 137 -15.65 -12.66 17.77
N MET A 138 -15.20 -11.67 16.98
CA MET A 138 -15.89 -10.40 16.72
C MET A 138 -17.39 -10.66 16.64
N ALA A 139 -18.10 -10.39 17.74
CA ALA A 139 -19.32 -11.10 18.09
C ALA A 139 -20.37 -10.86 17.03
N GLN A 140 -20.46 -11.80 16.05
CA GLN A 140 -21.30 -11.74 14.86
C GLN A 140 -21.84 -10.34 14.62
N ALA A 141 -20.96 -9.43 14.15
CA ALA A 141 -21.38 -8.08 13.83
C ALA A 141 -22.70 -8.21 13.08
N ARG A 142 -23.78 -7.62 13.62
CA ARG A 142 -25.13 -7.76 13.05
C ARG A 142 -25.24 -6.90 11.79
N VAL A 143 -24.31 -7.07 10.87
CA VAL A 143 -24.29 -6.43 9.57
C VAL A 143 -25.31 -7.15 8.70
N LYS A 144 -26.27 -6.40 8.18
CA LYS A 144 -27.27 -6.93 7.26
C LYS A 144 -26.64 -7.07 5.88
N LEU A 145 -26.02 -8.21 5.63
CA LEU A 145 -25.42 -8.53 4.33
C LEU A 145 -26.49 -8.92 3.29
N PRO A 146 -26.28 -8.61 2.00
CA PRO A 146 -27.22 -8.93 0.94
C PRO A 146 -27.49 -10.44 0.86
N ARG A 147 -28.71 -10.82 0.49
CA ARG A 147 -29.12 -12.23 0.43
C ARG A 147 -28.38 -13.03 -0.66
N GLY A 148 -27.86 -12.34 -1.67
CA GLY A 148 -27.11 -12.94 -2.78
C GLY A 148 -25.66 -13.28 -2.47
N LEU A 149 -25.09 -12.75 -1.38
CA LEU A 149 -23.70 -13.04 -1.01
C LEU A 149 -23.54 -14.54 -0.68
N PRO A 150 -22.59 -15.25 -1.31
CA PRO A 150 -22.34 -16.67 -1.06
C PRO A 150 -22.17 -17.00 0.42
N ALA A 151 -22.69 -18.15 0.85
CA ALA A 151 -22.71 -18.55 2.25
C ALA A 151 -21.31 -18.57 2.91
N PRO A 152 -20.25 -19.08 2.25
CA PRO A 152 -18.89 -19.05 2.81
C PRO A 152 -18.39 -17.62 3.11
N LEU A 153 -18.74 -16.65 2.27
CA LEU A 153 -18.25 -15.27 2.38
C LEU A 153 -19.01 -14.42 3.40
N ARG A 154 -20.17 -14.86 3.88
CA ARG A 154 -20.99 -14.04 4.80
C ARG A 154 -20.26 -13.72 6.10
N SER A 155 -19.58 -14.70 6.69
CA SER A 155 -18.89 -14.50 7.97
C SER A 155 -17.60 -13.70 7.81
N PRO A 156 -16.72 -14.00 6.84
CA PRO A 156 -15.53 -13.17 6.58
C PRO A 156 -15.85 -11.72 6.22
N VAL A 157 -16.81 -11.47 5.33
CA VAL A 157 -17.20 -10.08 4.98
C VAL A 157 -17.74 -9.31 6.19
N ALA A 158 -18.54 -9.96 7.05
CA ALA A 158 -19.01 -9.32 8.28
C ALA A 158 -17.87 -8.97 9.25
N ARG A 159 -16.83 -9.82 9.33
CA ARG A 159 -15.65 -9.57 10.15
C ARG A 159 -14.76 -8.49 9.55
N LEU A 160 -14.58 -8.46 8.23
CA LEU A 160 -13.87 -7.39 7.53
C LEU A 160 -14.48 -6.02 7.83
N ILE A 161 -15.81 -5.88 7.72
CA ILE A 161 -16.50 -4.62 8.03
C ILE A 161 -16.24 -4.17 9.46
N ALA A 162 -16.35 -5.06 10.43
CA ALA A 162 -16.13 -4.70 11.83
C ALA A 162 -14.63 -4.50 12.17
N ALA A 163 -13.71 -5.12 11.43
CA ALA A 163 -12.28 -4.86 11.51
C ALA A 163 -11.98 -3.45 11.04
N MET A 164 -12.59 -3.02 9.93
CA MET A 164 -12.49 -1.65 9.42
C MET A 164 -13.13 -0.61 10.36
N GLU A 165 -14.25 -0.92 11.01
CA GLU A 165 -14.82 -0.07 12.07
C GLU A 165 -13.84 0.15 13.23
N THR A 166 -13.16 -0.92 13.66
CA THR A 166 -12.15 -0.84 14.72
C THR A 166 -10.90 -0.10 14.25
N ALA A 167 -10.43 -0.38 13.03
CA ALA A 167 -9.29 0.30 12.42
C ALA A 167 -9.56 1.80 12.24
N SER A 168 -10.78 2.21 11.90
CA SER A 168 -11.18 3.62 11.79
C SER A 168 -11.03 4.35 13.13
N ALA A 169 -11.35 3.69 14.25
CA ALA A 169 -11.11 4.25 15.58
C ALA A 169 -9.59 4.39 15.88
N GLU A 170 -8.78 3.40 15.52
CA GLU A 170 -7.33 3.47 15.70
C GLU A 170 -6.65 4.52 14.81
N VAL A 171 -7.13 4.72 13.58
CA VAL A 171 -6.69 5.84 12.75
C VAL A 171 -7.02 7.17 13.43
N GLY A 172 -8.19 7.29 14.08
CA GLY A 172 -8.50 8.46 14.90
C GLY A 172 -7.55 8.64 16.09
N ASP A 173 -7.18 7.56 16.78
CA ASP A 173 -6.22 7.59 17.88
C ASP A 173 -4.82 8.04 17.44
N ALA A 174 -4.45 7.80 16.17
CA ALA A 174 -3.17 8.22 15.60
C ALA A 174 -2.96 9.75 15.66
N PHE A 175 -4.06 10.51 15.71
CA PHE A 175 -4.07 11.98 15.74
C PHE A 175 -4.54 12.56 17.08
N ARG A 176 -4.66 11.75 18.14
CA ARG A 176 -5.24 12.20 19.43
C ARG A 176 -4.48 13.33 20.12
N GLU A 177 -3.20 13.47 19.82
CA GLU A 177 -2.32 14.48 20.45
C GLU A 177 -2.29 15.81 19.69
N PHE A 178 -2.93 15.87 18.52
CA PHE A 178 -2.96 17.06 17.68
C PHE A 178 -4.00 18.07 18.19
N THR A 179 -3.64 19.36 18.16
CA THR A 179 -4.66 20.41 18.23
C THR A 179 -5.48 20.46 16.93
N PRO A 180 -6.71 21.00 16.94
CA PRO A 180 -7.52 21.11 15.73
C PRO A 180 -6.82 21.86 14.59
N SER A 181 -6.05 22.90 14.90
CA SER A 181 -5.30 23.68 13.91
C SER A 181 -4.11 22.92 13.32
N GLU A 182 -3.41 22.12 14.13
CA GLU A 182 -2.30 21.30 13.64
C GLU A 182 -2.81 20.18 12.73
N LEU A 183 -3.93 19.54 13.10
CA LEU A 183 -4.55 18.51 12.29
C LEU A 183 -5.09 19.07 10.98
N GLU A 184 -5.77 20.22 11.01
CA GLU A 184 -6.24 20.93 9.81
C GLU A 184 -5.06 21.30 8.89
N PHE A 185 -3.96 21.79 9.46
CA PHE A 185 -2.74 22.07 8.70
C PHE A 185 -2.17 20.80 8.06
N LEU A 186 -2.02 19.71 8.82
CA LEU A 186 -1.48 18.45 8.31
C LEU A 186 -2.32 17.89 7.15
N ILE A 187 -3.65 17.87 7.31
CA ILE A 187 -4.59 17.40 6.28
C ILE A 187 -4.48 18.27 5.03
N ALA A 188 -4.39 19.60 5.19
CA ALA A 188 -4.37 20.53 4.05
C ALA A 188 -3.02 20.57 3.33
N GLN A 189 -1.90 20.41 4.03
CA GLN A 189 -0.57 20.62 3.48
C GLN A 189 0.15 19.33 3.08
N ALA A 190 -0.15 18.18 3.70
CA ALA A 190 0.53 16.94 3.36
C ALA A 190 0.41 16.62 1.85
N PRO A 191 -0.79 16.64 1.23
CA PRO A 191 -0.90 16.34 -0.20
C PRO A 191 -0.20 17.36 -1.11
N ARG A 192 0.12 18.56 -0.62
CA ARG A 192 0.70 19.64 -1.43
C ARG A 192 2.21 19.55 -1.61
N ILE A 193 2.93 18.92 -0.68
CA ILE A 193 4.37 18.65 -0.85
C ILE A 193 4.67 17.79 -2.09
N LEU A 194 3.63 17.15 -2.59
CA LEU A 194 3.65 16.07 -3.56
C LEU A 194 3.11 16.49 -4.93
N GLU A 195 2.54 17.69 -4.99
CA GLU A 195 2.16 18.32 -6.25
C GLU A 195 3.46 18.79 -6.89
N GLU A 196 3.94 18.08 -7.93
CA GLU A 196 4.92 18.67 -8.84
C GLU A 196 4.29 19.94 -9.39
N GLU A 197 4.91 21.10 -9.12
CA GLU A 197 4.48 22.35 -9.73
C GLU A 197 4.60 22.20 -11.24
N ALA A 198 3.48 21.90 -11.90
CA ALA A 198 3.29 22.15 -13.32
C ALA A 198 3.19 23.67 -13.54
N ALA A 199 4.20 24.41 -13.08
CA ALA A 199 4.32 25.83 -13.32
C ALA A 199 4.96 25.99 -14.70
N ILE A 200 4.18 26.59 -15.59
CA ILE A 200 4.75 27.44 -16.64
C ILE A 200 5.75 28.34 -15.91
N GLU A 201 7.03 28.28 -16.28
CA GLU A 201 8.07 29.17 -15.75
C GLU A 201 7.66 30.62 -16.03
N GLU A 202 6.92 31.22 -15.10
CA GLU A 202 6.85 32.67 -14.99
C GLU A 202 8.25 33.11 -14.58
N GLU A 203 8.82 34.09 -15.29
CA GLU A 203 10.11 34.70 -14.93
C GLU A 203 9.95 35.35 -13.54
N LYS A 204 10.36 34.63 -12.49
CA LYS A 204 10.42 35.14 -11.12
C LYS A 204 11.69 35.97 -10.96
N THR A 205 11.62 37.05 -10.18
CA THR A 205 12.83 37.76 -9.75
C THR A 205 13.58 36.94 -8.69
N PRO A 206 14.90 37.14 -8.52
CA PRO A 206 15.66 36.44 -7.47
C PRO A 206 15.10 36.64 -6.06
N GLU A 207 14.51 37.82 -5.80
CA GLU A 207 13.84 38.10 -4.52
C GLU A 207 12.56 37.27 -4.34
N GLU A 208 11.75 37.12 -5.39
CA GLU A 208 10.52 36.31 -5.36
C GLU A 208 10.84 34.81 -5.19
N GLU A 209 11.85 34.31 -5.90
CA GLU A 209 12.34 32.93 -5.74
C GLU A 209 12.82 32.66 -4.31
N TYR A 210 13.54 33.61 -3.72
CA TYR A 210 14.03 33.47 -2.35
C TYR A 210 12.90 33.48 -1.32
N GLU A 211 11.92 34.38 -1.45
CA GLU A 211 10.76 34.42 -0.55
C GLU A 211 9.88 33.17 -0.66
N GLU A 212 9.71 32.62 -1.86
CA GLU A 212 9.01 31.37 -2.07
C GLU A 212 9.75 30.20 -1.42
N TRP A 213 11.06 30.10 -1.65
CA TRP A 213 11.90 29.09 -1.01
C TRP A 213 11.82 29.15 0.52
N GLU A 214 11.87 30.35 1.13
CA GLU A 214 11.70 30.49 2.58
C GLU A 214 10.32 30.01 3.06
N ARG A 215 9.25 30.25 2.29
CA ARG A 215 7.90 29.77 2.63
C ARG A 215 7.78 28.26 2.52
N GLU A 216 8.30 27.67 1.45
CA GLU A 216 8.33 26.22 1.26
C GLU A 216 9.15 25.53 2.33
N GLU A 217 10.32 26.08 2.68
CA GLU A 217 11.17 25.51 3.71
C GLU A 217 10.49 25.58 5.09
N ALA A 218 9.81 26.68 5.42
CA ALA A 218 9.04 26.81 6.65
C ALA A 218 7.86 25.82 6.70
N LEU A 219 7.16 25.65 5.57
CA LEU A 219 6.06 24.70 5.44
C LEU A 219 6.53 23.26 5.59
N ALA A 220 7.61 22.89 4.92
CA ALA A 220 8.20 21.57 5.00
C ALA A 220 8.67 21.25 6.43
N LYS A 221 9.31 22.21 7.12
CA LYS A 221 9.73 22.06 8.52
C LYS A 221 8.54 21.81 9.45
N GLU A 222 7.46 22.57 9.31
CA GLU A 222 6.28 22.37 10.14
C GLU A 222 5.55 21.07 9.81
N LEU A 223 5.46 20.69 8.53
CA LEU A 223 4.86 19.42 8.15
C LEU A 223 5.65 18.24 8.73
N LEU A 224 6.98 18.25 8.59
CA LEU A 224 7.85 17.19 9.13
C LEU A 224 7.77 17.12 10.66
N ARG A 225 7.67 18.27 11.35
CA ARG A 225 7.43 18.31 12.79
C ARG A 225 6.12 17.61 13.16
N LEU A 226 5.05 17.87 12.42
CA LEU A 226 3.73 17.27 12.67
C LEU A 226 3.68 15.79 12.29
N ALA A 227 4.35 15.41 11.21
CA ALA A 227 4.51 14.03 10.79
C ALA A 227 5.15 13.16 11.88
N ASP A 228 6.17 13.68 12.57
CA ASP A 228 6.85 13.02 13.69
C ASP A 228 5.92 12.78 14.90
N LEU A 229 4.84 13.56 15.03
CA LEU A 229 3.84 13.40 16.09
C LEU A 229 2.74 12.39 15.75
N VAL A 230 2.65 11.94 14.49
CA VAL A 230 1.65 10.93 14.10
C VAL A 230 1.99 9.61 14.79
N ASP A 231 1.04 9.04 15.54
CA ASP A 231 1.22 7.71 16.12
C ASP A 231 1.07 6.64 15.01
N ARG A 232 2.20 6.38 14.35
CA ARG A 232 2.36 5.37 13.31
C ARG A 232 1.98 3.97 13.82
N GLY A 233 2.24 3.67 15.09
CA GLY A 233 1.86 2.39 15.69
C GLY A 233 0.34 2.16 15.63
N SER A 234 -0.46 3.20 15.87
CA SER A 234 -1.92 3.12 15.73
C SER A 234 -2.38 2.91 14.28
N LEU A 235 -1.75 3.58 13.31
CA LEU A 235 -2.04 3.38 11.88
C LEU A 235 -1.74 1.95 11.43
N TYR A 236 -0.55 1.44 11.75
CA TYR A 236 -0.14 0.08 11.38
C TYR A 236 -0.94 -1.01 12.11
N ARG A 237 -1.36 -0.79 13.36
CA ARG A 237 -2.32 -1.69 14.04
C ARG A 237 -3.67 -1.73 13.31
N GLY A 238 -4.15 -0.58 12.85
CA GLY A 238 -5.37 -0.48 12.05
C GLY A 238 -5.25 -1.27 10.76
N ALA A 239 -4.14 -1.08 10.05
CA ALA A 239 -3.81 -1.80 8.83
C ALA A 239 -3.71 -3.31 9.05
N ALA A 240 -2.93 -3.77 10.03
CA ALA A 240 -2.77 -5.20 10.32
C ALA A 240 -4.10 -5.88 10.67
N ARG A 241 -5.04 -5.16 11.32
CA ARG A 241 -6.37 -5.70 11.61
C ARG A 241 -7.22 -5.90 10.34
N VAL A 242 -7.19 -4.94 9.42
CA VAL A 242 -7.89 -5.08 8.13
C VAL A 242 -7.25 -6.22 7.33
N ALA A 243 -5.92 -6.25 7.25
CA ALA A 243 -5.14 -7.30 6.60
C ALA A 243 -5.48 -8.70 7.12
N LYS A 244 -5.57 -8.89 8.44
CA LYS A 244 -5.97 -10.16 9.04
C LYS A 244 -7.39 -10.60 8.63
N ALA A 245 -8.33 -9.67 8.57
CA ALA A 245 -9.69 -9.99 8.13
C ALA A 245 -9.75 -10.29 6.62
N LEU A 246 -8.83 -9.71 5.83
CA LEU A 246 -8.65 -10.03 4.42
C LEU A 246 -8.05 -11.44 4.23
N ASP A 247 -7.10 -11.85 5.07
CA ASP A 247 -6.58 -13.23 5.07
C ASP A 247 -7.69 -14.26 5.30
N GLU A 248 -8.61 -13.99 6.24
CA GLU A 248 -9.76 -14.87 6.48
C GLU A 248 -10.75 -14.90 5.31
N LEU A 249 -10.93 -13.77 4.61
CA LEU A 249 -11.76 -13.69 3.42
C LEU A 249 -11.13 -14.50 2.29
N ARG A 250 -9.82 -14.34 2.06
CA ARG A 250 -9.05 -15.09 1.06
C ARG A 250 -9.12 -16.60 1.31
N ALA A 251 -8.86 -17.03 2.54
CA ALA A 251 -8.97 -18.44 2.93
C ALA A 251 -10.37 -19.01 2.66
N ALA A 252 -11.43 -18.24 2.94
CA ALA A 252 -12.80 -18.69 2.65
C ALA A 252 -13.11 -18.80 1.15
N VAL A 253 -12.45 -18.01 0.31
CA VAL A 253 -12.53 -18.11 -1.16
C VAL A 253 -11.78 -19.34 -1.65
N GLU A 254 -10.56 -19.57 -1.16
CA GLU A 254 -9.72 -20.72 -1.50
C GLU A 254 -10.35 -22.06 -1.09
N GLU A 255 -10.93 -22.13 0.11
CA GLU A 255 -11.68 -23.30 0.60
C GLU A 255 -13.03 -23.46 -0.10
N GLY A 256 -13.62 -22.34 -0.54
CA GLY A 256 -14.93 -22.28 -1.19
C GLY A 256 -14.87 -22.74 -2.63
N GLY A 257 -15.26 -23.99 -2.90
CA GLY A 257 -15.37 -24.47 -4.27
C GLY A 257 -16.34 -23.63 -5.13
N ALA A 258 -16.14 -23.59 -6.45
CA ALA A 258 -16.94 -22.79 -7.39
C ALA A 258 -18.47 -22.96 -7.25
N ALA A 259 -18.94 -24.12 -6.78
CA ALA A 259 -20.36 -24.38 -6.53
C ALA A 259 -20.91 -23.62 -5.30
N ASP A 260 -20.12 -23.48 -4.24
CA ASP A 260 -20.49 -22.79 -3.00
C ASP A 260 -20.39 -21.26 -3.13
N MET A 261 -19.57 -20.81 -4.09
CA MET A 261 -19.40 -19.41 -4.49
C MET A 261 -20.44 -18.93 -5.51
N ALA A 262 -21.31 -19.82 -5.99
CA ALA A 262 -22.33 -19.48 -6.97
C ALA A 262 -23.40 -18.54 -6.40
N VAL A 263 -23.64 -17.41 -7.08
CA VAL A 263 -24.70 -16.46 -6.71
C VAL A 263 -26.08 -16.95 -7.23
N PRO A 264 -27.11 -17.07 -6.37
CA PRO A 264 -28.44 -17.53 -6.80
C PRO A 264 -29.10 -16.66 -7.88
N GLY A 265 -29.81 -17.30 -8.82
CA GLY A 265 -30.46 -16.68 -9.99
C GLY A 265 -31.35 -15.45 -9.70
N ARG A 266 -30.92 -14.32 -10.29
CA ARG A 266 -31.42 -12.93 -10.37
C ARG A 266 -32.89 -12.60 -10.01
N ARG A 267 -33.01 -11.60 -9.13
CA ARG A 267 -33.57 -10.27 -9.47
C ARG A 267 -32.58 -9.20 -9.01
N ARG A 268 -31.96 -8.52 -9.98
CA ARG A 268 -31.09 -7.35 -9.77
C ARG A 268 -31.91 -6.24 -9.09
N PRO A 269 -31.52 -5.74 -7.92
CA PRO A 269 -32.03 -4.45 -7.47
C PRO A 269 -31.65 -3.40 -8.52
N ALA A 270 -32.59 -2.55 -8.90
CA ALA A 270 -32.25 -1.37 -9.68
C ALA A 270 -31.56 -0.39 -8.71
N HIS A 271 -30.22 -0.43 -8.67
CA HIS A 271 -29.43 0.63 -8.07
C HIS A 271 -29.55 1.88 -8.92
N ARG A 272 -29.60 3.04 -8.28
CA ARG A 272 -29.76 4.30 -9.00
C ARG A 272 -28.38 4.78 -9.46
N ALA A 273 -28.34 5.53 -10.56
CA ALA A 273 -27.09 6.06 -11.09
C ALA A 273 -26.34 6.98 -10.09
N ASP A 274 -27.06 7.57 -9.13
CA ASP A 274 -26.53 8.37 -8.01
C ASP A 274 -25.86 7.54 -6.90
N ASP A 275 -25.97 6.21 -6.91
CA ASP A 275 -25.33 5.33 -5.92
C ASP A 275 -23.80 5.19 -6.15
N GLY A 276 -23.28 5.76 -7.24
CA GLY A 276 -21.85 5.67 -7.59
C GLY A 276 -21.41 4.25 -8.01
N VAL A 277 -22.34 3.38 -8.38
CA VAL A 277 -22.05 2.03 -8.90
C VAL A 277 -23.14 1.57 -9.86
N GLN A 278 -22.76 0.85 -10.91
CA GLN A 278 -23.66 0.30 -11.93
C GLN A 278 -23.21 -1.11 -12.34
N GLY A 279 -24.12 -1.96 -12.81
CA GLY A 279 -23.77 -3.30 -13.32
C GLY A 279 -24.33 -4.44 -12.48
N ASP A 280 -23.56 -5.50 -12.27
CA ASP A 280 -23.96 -6.66 -11.47
C ASP A 280 -23.67 -6.43 -9.99
N VAL A 281 -24.56 -5.70 -9.31
CA VAL A 281 -24.39 -5.36 -7.89
C VAL A 281 -25.32 -6.19 -7.00
N LEU A 282 -24.80 -6.76 -5.92
CA LEU A 282 -25.56 -7.54 -4.94
C LEU A 282 -26.11 -6.69 -3.79
N GLY A 283 -25.42 -5.62 -3.42
CA GLY A 283 -25.88 -4.68 -2.40
C GLY A 283 -25.03 -3.42 -2.28
N VAL A 284 -25.70 -2.32 -1.94
CA VAL A 284 -25.09 -1.02 -1.62
C VAL A 284 -25.76 -0.50 -0.36
N TRP A 285 -24.99 -0.07 0.62
CA TRP A 285 -25.52 0.60 1.82
C TRP A 285 -24.49 1.55 2.44
N GLU A 286 -25.00 2.55 3.15
CA GLU A 286 -24.19 3.44 3.97
C GLU A 286 -23.95 2.82 5.36
N SER A 287 -22.76 3.00 5.91
CA SER A 287 -22.35 2.53 7.24
C SER A 287 -21.65 3.65 8.01
N SER A 288 -21.23 3.37 9.25
CA SER A 288 -20.45 4.33 10.04
C SER A 288 -19.05 4.59 9.51
N ILE A 289 -18.50 3.71 8.67
CA ILE A 289 -17.19 3.89 8.03
C ILE A 289 -17.29 4.44 6.61
N GLY A 290 -18.50 4.62 6.08
CA GLY A 290 -18.78 5.05 4.71
C GLY A 290 -19.56 4.01 3.91
N ARG A 291 -19.63 4.21 2.59
CA ARG A 291 -20.38 3.34 1.68
C ARG A 291 -19.74 1.97 1.55
N ILE A 292 -20.55 0.93 1.59
CA ILE A 292 -20.13 -0.45 1.35
C ILE A 292 -20.87 -1.00 0.13
N VAL A 293 -20.12 -1.63 -0.76
CA VAL A 293 -20.64 -2.26 -1.98
C VAL A 293 -20.20 -3.72 -2.04
N ILE A 294 -21.12 -4.58 -2.43
CA ILE A 294 -20.85 -5.98 -2.78
C ILE A 294 -21.17 -6.15 -4.26
N GLY A 295 -20.13 -6.32 -5.07
CA GLY A 295 -20.21 -6.69 -6.48
C GLY A 295 -20.69 -8.13 -6.67
N GLY A 296 -21.13 -8.43 -7.86
CA GLY A 296 -21.51 -9.77 -8.30
C GLY A 296 -20.46 -10.31 -9.27
N PRO A 297 -20.58 -11.58 -9.71
CA PRO A 297 -19.59 -12.25 -10.54
C PRO A 297 -19.66 -11.84 -12.03
N GLY A 298 -20.00 -10.59 -12.30
CA GLY A 298 -20.09 -10.08 -13.64
C GLY A 298 -20.03 -8.58 -13.66
N ARG A 299 -19.74 -8.03 -14.84
CA ARG A 299 -19.34 -6.65 -15.02
C ARG A 299 -20.06 -5.59 -14.16
N THR A 300 -19.25 -4.87 -13.39
CA THR A 300 -19.58 -3.74 -12.53
C THR A 300 -18.72 -2.52 -12.88
N VAL A 301 -19.28 -1.33 -12.66
CA VAL A 301 -18.59 -0.05 -12.83
C VAL A 301 -18.74 0.75 -11.54
N TYR A 302 -17.62 1.04 -10.90
CA TYR A 302 -17.53 1.77 -9.65
C TYR A 302 -17.09 3.21 -9.90
N THR A 303 -17.94 4.20 -9.59
CA THR A 303 -17.64 5.63 -9.81
C THR A 303 -17.65 6.45 -8.53
N GLY A 304 -18.24 5.94 -7.45
CA GLY A 304 -18.25 6.59 -6.14
C GLY A 304 -17.22 5.95 -5.21
N ASP A 305 -16.56 6.77 -4.40
CA ASP A 305 -15.66 6.27 -3.36
C ASP A 305 -16.46 5.49 -2.31
N CYS A 306 -15.86 4.39 -1.88
CA CYS A 306 -16.45 3.45 -0.94
C CYS A 306 -15.46 3.15 0.17
N ALA A 307 -15.97 2.94 1.38
CA ALA A 307 -15.18 2.40 2.47
C ALA A 307 -14.79 0.96 2.17
N LEU A 308 -15.72 0.16 1.66
CA LEU A 308 -15.45 -1.23 1.28
C LEU A 308 -16.11 -1.58 -0.05
N ILE A 309 -15.34 -2.17 -0.95
CA ILE A 309 -15.84 -2.93 -2.10
C ILE A 309 -15.38 -4.37 -1.93
N VAL A 310 -16.31 -5.32 -2.05
CA VAL A 310 -15.99 -6.73 -2.26
C VAL A 310 -16.64 -7.13 -3.58
N ASP A 311 -15.83 -7.25 -4.63
CA ASP A 311 -16.29 -7.79 -5.90
C ASP A 311 -16.18 -9.31 -5.89
N LEU A 312 -17.09 -9.99 -6.60
CA LEU A 312 -17.08 -11.45 -6.72
C LEU A 312 -16.55 -11.92 -8.08
N GLY A 313 -16.13 -10.99 -8.92
CA GLY A 313 -15.34 -11.14 -10.12
C GLY A 313 -16.02 -10.69 -11.41
N GLY A 314 -15.35 -10.92 -12.53
CA GLY A 314 -15.75 -10.49 -13.86
C GLY A 314 -15.12 -9.16 -14.26
N ASP A 315 -15.03 -8.90 -15.57
CA ASP A 315 -14.26 -7.77 -16.11
C ASP A 315 -14.87 -6.39 -15.77
N ASP A 316 -14.38 -5.79 -14.70
CA ASP A 316 -14.90 -4.63 -14.02
C ASP A 316 -14.13 -3.35 -14.32
N ARG A 317 -14.68 -2.24 -13.84
CA ARG A 317 -14.07 -0.93 -14.04
C ARG A 317 -14.21 -0.06 -12.80
N TYR A 318 -13.06 0.29 -12.23
CA TYR A 318 -12.94 1.15 -11.08
C TYR A 318 -12.55 2.57 -11.55
N GLU A 319 -13.53 3.47 -11.61
CA GLU A 319 -13.38 4.89 -11.94
C GLU A 319 -13.45 5.79 -10.69
N ASN A 320 -13.20 5.22 -9.52
CA ASN A 320 -13.15 5.93 -8.23
C ASN A 320 -11.71 5.91 -7.69
N ALA A 321 -11.52 6.27 -6.42
CA ALA A 321 -10.19 6.17 -5.80
C ALA A 321 -9.74 4.73 -5.52
N ALA A 322 -10.61 3.71 -5.61
CA ALA A 322 -10.33 2.29 -5.35
C ALA A 322 -9.42 2.03 -4.14
N ALA A 323 -10.02 1.97 -2.94
CA ALA A 323 -9.29 1.86 -1.67
C ALA A 323 -8.36 3.05 -1.36
N GLY A 324 -8.58 4.22 -1.98
CA GLY A 324 -7.89 5.46 -1.63
C GLY A 324 -8.42 6.05 -0.32
N ALA A 325 -7.66 5.91 0.77
CA ALA A 325 -8.04 6.40 2.08
C ALA A 325 -7.66 7.89 2.26
N ARG A 326 -8.57 8.64 2.89
CA ARG A 326 -8.39 10.06 3.21
C ARG A 326 -8.96 10.39 4.58
N TYR A 327 -8.10 10.70 5.54
CA TYR A 327 -8.58 11.18 6.84
C TYR A 327 -9.08 12.65 6.74
N PRO A 328 -10.19 13.03 7.40
CA PRO A 328 -11.07 12.23 8.25
C PRO A 328 -12.27 11.60 7.53
N ASP A 329 -12.50 11.93 6.26
CA ASP A 329 -13.74 11.58 5.54
C ASP A 329 -13.89 10.07 5.27
N LEU A 330 -12.77 9.42 4.93
CA LEU A 330 -12.68 8.00 4.61
C LEU A 330 -11.37 7.43 5.20
N PRO A 331 -11.29 7.32 6.54
CA PRO A 331 -10.04 7.01 7.24
C PRO A 331 -9.53 5.59 6.96
N VAL A 332 -10.42 4.68 6.57
CA VAL A 332 -10.09 3.32 6.15
C VAL A 332 -10.88 3.01 4.88
N ALA A 333 -10.18 2.57 3.84
CA ALA A 333 -10.77 2.16 2.57
C ALA A 333 -10.17 0.83 2.11
N ALA A 334 -11.01 -0.11 1.67
CA ALA A 334 -10.56 -1.40 1.16
C ALA A 334 -11.34 -1.82 -0.09
N VAL A 335 -10.64 -2.47 -1.01
CA VAL A 335 -11.21 -3.12 -2.19
C VAL A 335 -10.65 -4.53 -2.22
N VAL A 336 -11.52 -5.51 -2.43
CA VAL A 336 -11.16 -6.91 -2.66
C VAL A 336 -11.83 -7.33 -3.95
N ASP A 337 -11.04 -7.63 -4.97
CA ASP A 337 -11.50 -8.28 -6.19
C ASP A 337 -11.12 -9.77 -6.15
N LEU A 338 -12.09 -10.64 -6.43
CA LEU A 338 -11.86 -12.09 -6.45
C LEU A 338 -11.42 -12.59 -7.84
N GLY A 339 -11.57 -11.76 -8.86
CA GLY A 339 -10.85 -11.87 -10.10
C GLY A 339 -11.65 -11.55 -11.35
N GLY A 340 -10.96 -11.26 -12.43
CA GLY A 340 -11.51 -10.68 -13.65
C GLY A 340 -10.37 -10.03 -14.41
N ASN A 341 -10.62 -9.49 -15.59
CA ASN A 341 -9.62 -8.63 -16.23
C ASN A 341 -10.10 -7.18 -16.10
N ASP A 342 -9.63 -6.52 -15.06
CA ASP A 342 -10.19 -5.29 -14.53
C ASP A 342 -9.40 -4.06 -14.96
N THR A 343 -10.07 -2.91 -14.90
CA THR A 343 -9.45 -1.62 -15.19
C THR A 343 -9.63 -0.67 -14.02
N TYR A 344 -8.51 -0.32 -13.38
CA TYR A 344 -8.42 0.68 -12.32
C TYR A 344 -7.95 2.01 -12.92
N LEU A 345 -8.84 3.01 -12.96
CA LEU A 345 -8.59 4.31 -13.56
C LEU A 345 -8.95 5.44 -12.60
N SER A 346 -7.94 6.17 -12.13
CA SER A 346 -8.14 7.36 -11.30
C SER A 346 -7.15 8.45 -11.64
N ASP A 347 -7.62 9.67 -11.88
CA ASP A 347 -6.71 10.84 -11.93
C ASP A 347 -6.54 11.46 -10.53
N ALA A 348 -7.26 10.96 -9.52
CA ALA A 348 -7.15 11.44 -8.15
C ALA A 348 -5.83 10.98 -7.51
N PRO A 349 -5.19 11.83 -6.71
CA PRO A 349 -4.03 11.42 -5.93
C PRO A 349 -4.46 10.47 -4.80
N GLY A 350 -3.58 9.57 -4.37
CA GLY A 350 -3.90 8.64 -3.27
C GLY A 350 -4.84 7.49 -3.64
N ALA A 351 -4.96 7.16 -4.92
CA ALA A 351 -5.85 6.10 -5.39
C ALA A 351 -5.21 4.69 -5.30
N GLN A 352 -5.99 3.64 -5.55
CA GLN A 352 -5.52 2.26 -5.72
C GLN A 352 -4.74 1.77 -4.50
N GLY A 353 -5.40 1.75 -3.34
CA GLY A 353 -4.77 1.40 -2.06
C GLY A 353 -3.85 2.49 -1.49
N GLY A 354 -3.81 3.69 -2.08
CA GLY A 354 -3.12 4.83 -1.50
C GLY A 354 -3.76 5.32 -0.19
N ALA A 355 -2.96 5.94 0.69
CA ALA A 355 -3.41 6.34 2.02
C ALA A 355 -2.88 7.70 2.47
N TYR A 356 -3.76 8.71 2.47
CA TYR A 356 -3.52 10.00 3.11
C TYR A 356 -4.04 9.97 4.54
N LEU A 357 -3.11 9.86 5.50
CA LEU A 357 -3.40 9.91 6.93
C LEU A 357 -4.36 8.80 7.42
N GLY A 358 -4.50 7.73 6.64
CA GLY A 358 -5.47 6.64 6.90
C GLY A 358 -4.91 5.28 6.52
N VAL A 359 -5.79 4.32 6.25
CA VAL A 359 -5.44 2.95 5.83
C VAL A 359 -6.15 2.62 4.52
N GLY A 360 -5.38 2.44 3.43
CA GLY A 360 -5.87 2.05 2.11
C GLY A 360 -5.39 0.64 1.76
N MET A 361 -6.29 -0.24 1.34
CA MET A 361 -5.94 -1.63 0.95
C MET A 361 -6.67 -2.07 -0.32
N LEU A 362 -5.93 -2.21 -1.42
CA LEU A 362 -6.42 -2.83 -2.66
C LEU A 362 -5.84 -4.24 -2.77
N ILE A 363 -6.70 -5.25 -2.75
CA ILE A 363 -6.33 -6.66 -2.91
C ILE A 363 -7.00 -7.18 -4.17
N ASP A 364 -6.21 -7.44 -5.21
CA ASP A 364 -6.64 -8.13 -6.40
C ASP A 364 -6.14 -9.58 -6.35
N MET A 365 -7.06 -10.55 -6.43
CA MET A 365 -6.71 -11.96 -6.29
C MET A 365 -6.28 -12.60 -7.61
N ALA A 366 -6.83 -12.18 -8.75
CA ALA A 366 -6.59 -12.85 -10.01
C ALA A 366 -7.07 -12.05 -11.21
N GLY A 367 -6.24 -11.91 -12.23
CA GLY A 367 -6.68 -11.23 -13.44
C GLY A 367 -5.58 -11.07 -14.46
N ASP A 368 -5.86 -10.34 -15.53
CA ASP A 368 -4.80 -9.59 -16.21
C ASP A 368 -5.30 -8.14 -16.19
N ASP A 369 -4.80 -7.35 -15.23
CA ASP A 369 -5.40 -6.08 -14.84
C ASP A 369 -4.63 -4.88 -15.40
N SER A 370 -5.28 -3.71 -15.40
CA SER A 370 -4.61 -2.46 -15.74
C SER A 370 -4.83 -1.37 -14.71
N TYR A 371 -3.72 -0.78 -14.29
CA TYR A 371 -3.67 0.22 -13.22
C TYR A 371 -3.15 1.56 -13.75
N ARG A 372 -4.04 2.55 -13.81
CA ARG A 372 -3.68 3.92 -14.13
C ARG A 372 -4.13 4.86 -13.04
N SER A 373 -3.17 5.54 -12.41
CA SER A 373 -3.42 6.43 -11.29
C SER A 373 -2.65 7.75 -11.38
N GLY A 374 -3.11 8.76 -10.63
CA GLY A 374 -2.34 9.98 -10.35
C GLY A 374 -1.25 9.76 -9.29
N ASN A 375 -0.71 10.86 -8.78
CA ASN A 375 0.42 10.84 -7.83
C ASN A 375 0.07 10.09 -6.53
N TYR A 376 1.08 9.44 -5.93
CA TYR A 376 0.98 8.77 -4.61
C TYR A 376 -0.18 7.79 -4.48
N SER A 377 -0.37 7.02 -5.54
CA SER A 377 -1.35 5.95 -5.60
C SER A 377 -0.65 4.59 -5.47
N GLN A 378 -1.37 3.50 -5.73
CA GLN A 378 -0.79 2.15 -5.85
C GLN A 378 -0.07 1.67 -4.58
N GLY A 379 -0.72 1.83 -3.44
CA GLY A 379 -0.19 1.43 -2.14
C GLY A 379 0.74 2.45 -1.47
N ALA A 380 0.87 3.68 -2.00
CA ALA A 380 1.64 4.71 -1.31
C ALA A 380 0.96 5.19 -0.01
N GLY A 381 1.76 5.41 1.05
CA GLY A 381 1.29 6.00 2.30
C GLY A 381 2.03 7.29 2.60
N LEU A 382 1.37 8.45 2.51
CA LEU A 382 2.06 9.72 2.77
C LEU A 382 2.25 9.99 4.26
N PHE A 383 1.23 9.72 5.07
CA PHE A 383 1.31 9.62 6.54
C PHE A 383 0.23 8.66 7.04
N GLY A 384 -0.04 7.65 6.22
CA GLY A 384 -0.98 6.55 6.42
C GLY A 384 -0.33 5.23 5.99
N THR A 385 -1.10 4.16 5.99
CA THR A 385 -0.64 2.85 5.50
C THR A 385 -1.40 2.50 4.23
N GLY A 386 -0.70 2.54 3.09
CA GLY A 386 -1.22 2.07 1.82
C GLY A 386 -0.73 0.66 1.51
N VAL A 387 -1.59 -0.17 0.93
CA VAL A 387 -1.27 -1.53 0.47
C VAL A 387 -1.95 -1.77 -0.86
N LEU A 388 -1.18 -2.20 -1.84
CA LEU A 388 -1.69 -2.82 -3.06
C LEU A 388 -1.04 -4.20 -3.18
N LEU A 389 -1.87 -5.24 -3.20
CA LEU A 389 -1.44 -6.61 -3.46
C LEU A 389 -2.18 -7.14 -4.69
N ASP A 390 -1.40 -7.47 -5.71
CA ASP A 390 -1.87 -8.16 -6.91
C ASP A 390 -1.29 -9.58 -6.87
N LEU A 391 -2.17 -10.57 -6.70
CA LEU A 391 -1.76 -11.92 -6.33
C LEU A 391 -1.53 -12.85 -7.53
N SER A 392 -2.19 -12.63 -8.67
CA SER A 392 -1.95 -13.45 -9.86
C SER A 392 -2.42 -12.75 -11.13
N GLY A 393 -1.59 -12.81 -12.17
CA GLY A 393 -1.93 -12.16 -13.43
C GLY A 393 -0.72 -11.68 -14.21
N HIS A 394 -0.98 -10.98 -15.32
CA HIS A 394 0.01 -10.21 -16.06
C HIS A 394 -0.48 -8.78 -16.29
N ASP A 395 -0.13 -7.91 -15.35
CA ASP A 395 -0.77 -6.60 -15.21
C ASP A 395 0.05 -5.49 -15.89
N THR A 396 -0.63 -4.39 -16.24
CA THR A 396 -0.04 -3.27 -17.02
C THR A 396 -0.36 -1.87 -16.52
#